data_AF-A0A956U9V1-F1
#
_entry.id   AF-A0A956U9V1-F1
#
_cell.length_a   1.000
_cell.length_b   1.000
_cell.length_c   1.000
_cell.angle_alpha   90.00
_cell.angle_beta   90.00
_cell.angle_gamma   90.00
#
_symmetry.space_group_name_H-M   'P 1'
#
loop_
_entity.id
_entity.type
_entity.pdbx_description
1 polymer ?
#
loop_
_entity_poly.entity_id
_entity_poly.type
_entity_poly.pdbx_seq_one_letter_code
_entity_poly.pdbx_strand_id
1 'polypeptide(L)'
;MRQNIVKTTRFLLATCVLAATAVTPVFALEGEPATQFVLEGLDRVHVTVDPLSKVNLDAGAMQKDIEAQFEKGGMKIVDKKEFLNNTTIDQFLVKVTPLKKNKRIFYAINVGLTQMVYLEDKPDRKISVTAWQNQSLGIAEPGKEGDIKKEIMAKVDSFIDLWQRANGKEKAK
;
A
#
# COMPACT_ATOMS: atom_id res chain seq x y z
N MET A 1 45.31 60.10 -6.01
CA MET A 1 45.12 58.65 -5.76
C MET A 1 43.66 58.44 -5.41
N ARG A 2 42.71 58.14 -6.31
CA ARG A 2 42.48 56.96 -7.16
C ARG A 2 42.33 55.65 -6.36
N GLN A 3 41.16 55.00 -6.56
CA GLN A 3 40.79 53.60 -6.30
C GLN A 3 40.33 53.26 -4.86
N ASN A 4 39.22 52.58 -4.55
CA ASN A 4 38.28 51.76 -5.33
C ASN A 4 36.87 51.83 -4.71
N ILE A 5 35.91 52.40 -5.46
CA ILE A 5 34.49 52.07 -5.35
C ILE A 5 34.29 50.82 -6.22
N VAL A 6 33.27 50.00 -5.93
CA VAL A 6 32.86 48.78 -6.63
C VAL A 6 33.53 47.50 -6.10
N LYS A 7 32.92 46.87 -5.09
CA LYS A 7 33.00 45.40 -4.90
C LYS A 7 32.05 44.76 -3.86
N THR A 8 30.96 45.42 -3.46
CA THR A 8 30.09 44.87 -2.39
C THR A 8 28.60 44.82 -2.74
N THR A 9 28.26 44.80 -4.03
CA THR A 9 26.85 44.83 -4.49
C THR A 9 26.54 43.72 -5.49
N ARG A 10 27.13 42.54 -5.32
CA ARG A 10 26.84 41.35 -6.14
C ARG A 10 26.62 40.05 -5.35
N PHE A 11 26.50 40.14 -4.02
CA PHE A 11 26.37 38.95 -3.17
C PHE A 11 25.00 38.82 -2.46
N LEU A 12 24.02 39.65 -2.83
CA LEU A 12 22.70 39.72 -2.17
C LEU A 12 21.52 39.49 -3.14
N LEU A 13 21.79 38.98 -4.35
CA LEU A 13 20.78 38.68 -5.36
C LEU A 13 20.80 37.24 -5.86
N ALA A 14 21.65 36.38 -5.29
CA ALA A 14 21.71 34.95 -5.62
C ALA A 14 20.92 34.05 -4.66
N THR A 15 20.41 34.59 -3.55
CA THR A 15 19.78 33.79 -2.47
C THR A 15 18.25 33.79 -2.51
N CYS A 16 17.61 34.63 -3.33
CA CYS A 16 16.14 34.65 -3.48
C CYS A 16 15.60 33.89 -4.69
N VAL A 17 16.46 33.42 -5.61
CA VAL A 17 16.01 32.72 -6.83
C VAL A 17 15.91 31.20 -6.64
N LEU A 18 16.48 30.65 -5.55
CA LEU A 18 16.38 29.22 -5.21
C LEU A 18 15.20 28.86 -4.28
N ALA A 19 14.31 29.80 -3.96
CA ALA A 19 13.10 29.53 -3.19
C ALA A 19 11.84 29.35 -4.07
N ALA A 20 12.00 29.47 -5.40
CA ALA A 20 10.92 29.32 -6.38
C ALA A 20 10.97 27.97 -7.14
N THR A 21 11.81 27.03 -6.71
CA THR A 21 11.74 25.66 -7.20
C THR A 21 10.54 24.96 -6.57
N ALA A 22 9.43 25.07 -7.29
CA ALA A 22 8.45 24.02 -7.42
C ALA A 22 7.95 23.42 -6.09
N VAL A 23 7.01 24.12 -5.46
CA VAL A 23 5.86 23.41 -4.89
C VAL A 23 5.10 22.82 -6.08
N THR A 24 5.64 21.77 -6.70
CA THR A 24 4.74 20.84 -7.37
C THR A 24 3.88 20.29 -6.25
N PRO A 25 2.55 20.40 -6.32
CA PRO A 25 1.74 19.46 -5.56
C PRO A 25 2.26 18.08 -5.97
N VAL A 26 2.98 17.42 -5.08
CA VAL A 26 3.03 15.98 -5.08
C VAL A 26 1.58 15.62 -4.87
N PHE A 27 0.86 15.41 -5.97
CA PHE A 27 -0.36 14.66 -5.95
C PHE A 27 0.06 13.27 -5.50
N ALA A 28 0.17 13.08 -4.18
CA ALA A 28 -0.25 11.84 -3.61
C ALA A 28 -1.69 11.70 -4.15
N LEU A 29 -1.89 10.77 -5.06
CA LEU A 29 -3.23 10.30 -5.41
C LEU A 29 -3.80 9.66 -4.14
N GLU A 30 -4.21 10.50 -3.21
CA GLU A 30 -4.89 10.14 -2.00
C GLU A 30 -6.35 9.92 -2.42
N GLY A 31 -6.66 8.67 -2.76
CA GLY A 31 -8.00 8.22 -3.12
C GLY A 31 -8.46 8.71 -4.49
N GLU A 32 -8.01 8.05 -5.55
CA GLU A 32 -8.61 8.26 -6.87
C GLU A 32 -10.10 7.84 -6.83
N PRO A 33 -11.04 8.57 -7.45
CA PRO A 33 -12.44 8.14 -7.62
C PRO A 33 -12.56 6.73 -8.21
N ALA A 34 -11.58 6.34 -9.03
CA ALA A 34 -11.45 5.00 -9.58
C ALA A 34 -11.28 3.91 -8.50
N THR A 35 -10.56 4.20 -7.41
CA THR A 35 -10.41 3.23 -6.30
C THR A 35 -11.73 3.02 -5.57
N GLN A 36 -12.52 4.07 -5.37
CA GLN A 36 -13.80 3.96 -4.68
C GLN A 36 -14.80 3.08 -5.46
N PHE A 37 -14.85 3.24 -6.79
CA PHE A 37 -15.69 2.42 -7.67
C PHE A 37 -15.35 0.93 -7.60
N VAL A 38 -14.05 0.61 -7.48
CA VAL A 38 -13.55 -0.77 -7.47
C VAL A 38 -13.81 -1.48 -6.13
N LEU A 39 -13.95 -0.73 -5.04
CA LEU A 39 -14.23 -1.27 -3.70
C LEU A 39 -15.73 -1.35 -3.37
N GLU A 40 -16.57 -0.67 -4.14
CA GLU A 40 -18.03 -0.72 -3.98
C GLU A 40 -18.56 -2.13 -4.26
N GLY A 41 -19.39 -2.66 -3.36
CA GLY A 41 -19.97 -3.99 -3.51
C GLY A 41 -19.03 -5.16 -3.19
N LEU A 42 -17.77 -4.90 -2.81
CA LEU A 42 -16.85 -5.93 -2.32
C LEU A 42 -17.38 -6.51 -1.00
N ASP A 43 -17.93 -7.72 -1.05
CA ASP A 43 -18.61 -8.37 0.07
C ASP A 43 -17.70 -9.38 0.79
N ARG A 44 -16.88 -10.10 0.02
CA ARG A 44 -16.03 -11.18 0.52
C ARG A 44 -14.66 -11.20 -0.16
N VAL A 45 -13.65 -11.64 0.58
CA VAL A 45 -12.27 -11.66 0.10
C VAL A 45 -11.53 -12.90 0.60
N HIS A 46 -10.63 -13.43 -0.22
CA HIS A 46 -9.64 -14.41 0.22
C HIS A 46 -8.33 -13.70 0.56
N VAL A 47 -7.79 -13.92 1.76
CA VAL A 47 -6.50 -13.34 2.18
C VAL A 47 -5.38 -14.32 1.87
N THR A 48 -4.29 -13.82 1.28
CA THR A 48 -3.07 -14.58 1.06
C THR A 48 -1.86 -13.78 1.51
N VAL A 49 -1.00 -14.39 2.31
CA VAL A 49 0.28 -13.82 2.72
C VAL A 49 1.41 -14.66 2.13
N ASP A 50 2.24 -14.04 1.29
CA ASP A 50 3.44 -14.69 0.76
C ASP A 50 4.38 -15.13 1.91
N PRO A 51 5.20 -16.18 1.72
CA PRO A 51 6.10 -16.65 2.75
C PRO A 51 7.01 -15.54 3.34
N LEU A 52 6.89 -15.32 4.65
CA LEU A 52 7.65 -14.30 5.40
C LEU A 52 8.89 -14.85 6.10
N SER A 53 9.30 -16.08 5.81
CA SER A 53 10.43 -16.77 6.47
C SER A 53 11.75 -16.00 6.39
N LYS A 54 11.93 -15.17 5.35
CA LYS A 54 13.12 -14.32 5.17
C LYS A 54 13.18 -13.13 6.14
N VAL A 55 12.08 -12.78 6.80
CA VAL A 55 12.00 -11.67 7.78
C VAL A 55 11.63 -12.16 9.19
N ASN A 56 11.84 -13.44 9.50
CA ASN A 56 11.56 -14.01 10.84
C ASN A 56 10.10 -13.78 11.32
N LEU A 57 9.16 -13.61 10.39
CA LEU A 57 7.73 -13.51 10.70
C LEU A 57 7.03 -14.79 10.23
N ASP A 58 6.00 -15.19 10.98
CA ASP A 58 5.14 -16.31 10.60
C ASP A 58 4.03 -15.81 9.67
N ALA A 59 4.01 -16.33 8.44
CA ALA A 59 3.03 -15.94 7.43
C ALA A 59 1.60 -16.40 7.80
N GLY A 60 1.45 -17.54 8.46
CA GLY A 60 0.14 -18.06 8.88
C GLY A 60 -0.44 -17.25 10.04
N ALA A 61 0.38 -16.86 11.01
CA ALA A 61 -0.02 -15.95 12.07
C ALA A 61 -0.38 -14.57 11.51
N MET A 62 0.43 -14.04 10.58
CA MET A 62 0.12 -12.78 9.90
C MET A 62 -1.21 -12.86 9.13
N GLN A 63 -1.45 -13.96 8.40
CA GLN A 63 -2.70 -14.15 7.66
C GLN A 63 -3.90 -14.13 8.61
N LYS A 64 -3.83 -14.88 9.73
CA LYS A 64 -4.90 -14.88 10.74
C LYS A 64 -5.15 -13.50 11.35
N ASP A 65 -4.09 -12.75 11.64
CA ASP A 65 -4.22 -11.39 12.19
C ASP A 65 -4.92 -10.46 11.19
N ILE A 66 -4.61 -10.59 9.89
CA ILE A 66 -5.24 -9.82 8.82
C ILE A 66 -6.71 -10.23 8.64
N GLU A 67 -6.99 -11.53 8.58
CA GLU A 67 -8.35 -12.07 8.49
C GLU A 67 -9.22 -11.58 9.66
N ALA A 68 -8.71 -11.64 10.89
CA ALA A 68 -9.41 -11.13 12.07
C ALA A 68 -9.68 -9.62 11.97
N GLN A 69 -8.75 -8.85 11.42
CA GLN A 69 -8.94 -7.41 11.23
C GLN A 69 -10.01 -7.11 10.17
N PHE A 70 -10.05 -7.86 9.09
CA PHE A 70 -11.11 -7.79 8.08
C PHE A 70 -12.49 -8.13 8.65
N GLU A 71 -12.60 -9.23 9.40
CA GLU A 71 -13.83 -9.64 10.06
C GLU A 71 -14.33 -8.57 11.05
N LYS A 72 -13.41 -8.00 11.84
CA LYS A 72 -13.70 -6.86 12.73
C LYS A 72 -14.16 -5.62 11.97
N GLY A 73 -13.69 -5.42 10.74
CA GLY A 73 -14.15 -4.39 9.82
C GLY A 73 -15.55 -4.67 9.25
N GLY A 74 -16.04 -5.92 9.33
CA GLY A 74 -17.32 -6.37 8.77
C GLY A 74 -17.22 -6.94 7.35
N MET A 75 -16.01 -7.30 6.90
CA MET A 75 -15.76 -7.98 5.62
C MET A 75 -15.77 -9.50 5.83
N LYS A 76 -16.38 -10.24 4.90
CA LYS A 76 -16.42 -11.70 4.99
C LYS A 76 -15.12 -12.30 4.45
N ILE A 77 -14.46 -13.14 5.24
CA ILE A 77 -13.29 -13.90 4.78
C ILE A 77 -13.73 -15.22 4.15
N VAL A 78 -13.11 -15.56 3.03
CA VAL A 78 -13.32 -16.82 2.32
C VAL A 78 -12.11 -17.72 2.49
N ASP A 79 -12.36 -19.00 2.80
CA ASP A 79 -11.31 -19.98 2.94
C ASP A 79 -10.67 -20.35 1.59
N LYS A 80 -9.49 -20.97 1.66
CA LYS A 80 -8.72 -21.37 0.47
C LYS A 80 -9.48 -22.36 -0.42
N LYS A 81 -10.28 -23.26 0.16
CA LYS A 81 -11.00 -24.29 -0.61
C LYS A 81 -12.11 -23.64 -1.42
N GLU A 82 -12.88 -22.73 -0.84
CA GLU A 82 -13.92 -21.97 -1.55
C GLU A 82 -13.28 -21.06 -2.60
N PHE A 83 -12.18 -20.37 -2.27
CA PHE A 83 -11.42 -19.55 -3.23
C PHE A 83 -10.97 -20.35 -4.46
N LEU A 84 -10.37 -21.53 -4.28
CA LEU A 84 -9.91 -22.37 -5.39
C LEU A 84 -11.06 -22.91 -6.26
N ASN A 85 -12.26 -23.03 -5.70
CA ASN A 85 -13.43 -23.52 -6.42
C ASN A 85 -14.26 -22.40 -7.07
N ASN A 86 -13.97 -21.13 -6.76
CA ASN A 86 -14.72 -20.01 -7.30
C ASN A 86 -13.80 -18.86 -7.74
N THR A 87 -13.63 -18.77 -9.07
CA THR A 87 -12.81 -17.75 -9.75
C THR A 87 -13.33 -16.32 -9.63
N THR A 88 -14.48 -16.06 -8.99
CA THR A 88 -15.02 -14.70 -8.81
C THR A 88 -14.73 -14.12 -7.43
N ILE A 89 -14.02 -14.85 -6.57
CA ILE A 89 -13.61 -14.32 -5.27
C ILE A 89 -12.35 -13.49 -5.44
N ASP A 90 -12.41 -12.26 -4.95
CA ASP A 90 -11.28 -11.35 -4.96
C ASP A 90 -10.22 -11.77 -3.94
N GLN A 91 -8.95 -11.51 -4.28
CA GLN A 91 -7.81 -11.89 -3.47
C GLN A 91 -7.14 -10.65 -2.88
N PHE A 92 -6.99 -10.62 -1.56
CA PHE A 92 -6.14 -9.65 -0.87
C PHE A 92 -4.78 -10.27 -0.61
N LEU A 93 -3.75 -9.76 -1.30
CA LEU A 93 -2.40 -10.29 -1.26
C LEU A 93 -1.49 -9.39 -0.42
N VAL A 94 -0.71 -10.00 0.48
CA VAL A 94 0.40 -9.35 1.18
C VAL A 94 1.71 -10.01 0.77
N LYS A 95 2.63 -9.19 0.28
CA LYS A 95 3.97 -9.61 -0.14
C LYS A 95 5.04 -8.73 0.46
N VAL A 96 6.06 -9.37 1.06
CA VAL A 96 7.25 -8.69 1.57
C VAL A 96 8.47 -9.18 0.80
N THR A 97 9.22 -8.25 0.20
CA THR A 97 10.45 -8.54 -0.52
C THR A 97 11.64 -8.02 0.28
N PRO A 98 12.31 -8.88 1.07
CA PRO A 98 13.43 -8.47 1.90
C PRO A 98 14.78 -8.58 1.20
N LEU A 99 15.69 -7.69 1.58
CA LEU A 99 17.10 -7.65 1.23
C LEU A 99 17.91 -7.47 2.53
N LYS A 100 18.64 -8.51 2.94
CA LYS A 100 19.51 -8.46 4.12
C LYS A 100 20.87 -7.88 3.74
N LYS A 101 21.28 -6.79 4.39
CA LYS A 101 22.61 -6.16 4.21
C LYS A 101 23.09 -5.56 5.52
N ASN A 102 24.35 -5.85 5.90
CA ASN A 102 24.99 -5.31 7.11
C ASN A 102 24.15 -5.47 8.39
N LYS A 103 23.57 -6.67 8.60
CA LYS A 103 22.64 -7.01 9.70
C LYS A 103 21.27 -6.30 9.67
N ARG A 104 21.06 -5.31 8.79
CA ARG A 104 19.76 -4.67 8.57
C ARG A 104 18.94 -5.43 7.53
N ILE A 105 17.62 -5.30 7.64
CA ILE A 105 16.67 -5.80 6.65
C ILE A 105 16.11 -4.59 5.91
N PHE A 106 16.50 -4.41 4.66
CA PHE A 106 15.79 -3.53 3.74
C PHE A 106 14.60 -4.32 3.21
N TYR A 107 13.43 -3.71 3.08
CA TYR A 107 12.25 -4.43 2.61
C TYR A 107 11.36 -3.56 1.73
N ALA A 108 10.64 -4.22 0.83
CA ALA A 108 9.50 -3.67 0.12
C ALA A 108 8.24 -4.42 0.54
N ILE A 109 7.23 -3.71 1.02
CA ILE A 109 5.90 -4.26 1.29
C ILE A 109 5.01 -3.91 0.10
N ASN A 110 4.29 -4.91 -0.40
CA ASN A 110 3.21 -4.74 -1.36
C ASN A 110 1.96 -5.38 -0.77
N VAL A 111 0.93 -4.58 -0.53
CA VAL A 111 -0.39 -5.06 -0.14
C VAL A 111 -1.36 -4.66 -1.25
N GLY A 112 -2.23 -5.55 -1.69
CA GLY A 112 -3.14 -5.22 -2.78
C GLY A 112 -4.34 -6.13 -2.91
N LEU A 113 -5.40 -5.58 -3.50
CA LEU A 113 -6.59 -6.31 -3.92
C LEU A 113 -6.43 -6.69 -5.39
N THR A 114 -6.67 -7.95 -5.71
CA THR A 114 -6.66 -8.50 -7.05
C THR A 114 -8.03 -9.03 -7.38
N GLN A 115 -8.56 -8.64 -8.54
CA GLN A 115 -9.88 -9.05 -9.02
C GLN A 115 -9.78 -9.75 -10.36
N MET A 116 -10.74 -10.63 -10.63
CA MET A 116 -10.87 -11.28 -11.94
C MET A 116 -11.85 -10.48 -12.78
N VAL A 117 -11.38 -9.94 -13.91
CA VAL A 117 -12.18 -9.11 -14.82
C VAL A 117 -12.27 -9.75 -16.20
N TYR A 118 -13.31 -9.39 -16.94
CA TYR A 118 -13.46 -9.73 -18.35
C TYR A 118 -13.01 -8.55 -19.20
N LEU A 119 -12.39 -8.85 -20.34
CA LEU A 119 -12.05 -7.83 -21.32
C LEU A 119 -13.27 -7.57 -22.22
N GLU A 120 -13.59 -6.31 -22.46
CA GLU A 120 -14.72 -5.92 -23.31
C GLU A 120 -14.55 -6.45 -24.75
N ASP A 121 -13.33 -6.41 -25.28
CA ASP A 121 -13.00 -6.88 -26.63
C ASP A 121 -12.84 -8.42 -26.73
N LYS A 122 -12.68 -9.10 -25.58
CA LYS A 122 -12.49 -10.56 -25.48
C LYS A 122 -13.22 -11.10 -24.23
N PRO A 123 -14.57 -11.15 -24.25
CA PRO A 123 -15.37 -11.48 -23.07
C PRO A 123 -15.24 -12.95 -22.62
N ASP A 124 -14.64 -13.80 -23.45
CA ASP A 124 -14.27 -15.18 -23.12
C ASP A 124 -12.99 -15.26 -22.26
N ARG A 125 -12.19 -14.19 -22.20
CA ARG A 125 -10.95 -14.14 -21.43
C ARG A 125 -11.16 -13.47 -20.08
N LYS A 126 -10.86 -14.23 -19.03
CA LYS A 126 -10.68 -13.70 -17.68
C LYS A 126 -9.22 -13.34 -17.46
N ILE A 127 -8.98 -12.14 -16.94
CA ILE A 127 -7.65 -11.73 -16.50
C ILE A 127 -7.69 -11.29 -15.04
N SER A 128 -6.57 -11.47 -14.37
CA SER A 128 -6.35 -11.02 -13.01
C SER A 128 -5.75 -9.62 -13.06
N VAL A 129 -6.38 -8.66 -12.39
CA VAL A 129 -5.94 -7.25 -12.35
C VAL A 129 -5.81 -6.77 -10.93
N THR A 130 -4.78 -5.96 -10.66
CA THR A 130 -4.64 -5.27 -9.38
C THR A 130 -5.61 -4.11 -9.34
N ALA A 131 -6.66 -4.28 -8.54
CA ALA A 131 -7.75 -3.34 -8.32
C ALA A 131 -7.35 -2.21 -7.36
N TRP A 132 -6.52 -2.54 -6.38
CA TRP A 132 -5.98 -1.59 -5.42
C TRP A 132 -4.61 -2.06 -4.95
N GLN A 133 -3.70 -1.12 -4.68
CA GLN A 133 -2.45 -1.45 -4.02
C GLN A 133 -1.96 -0.34 -3.10
N ASN A 134 -1.21 -0.74 -2.08
CA ASN A 134 -0.43 0.13 -1.23
C ASN A 134 0.96 -0.47 -1.05
N GLN A 135 1.98 0.28 -1.45
CA GLN A 135 3.36 -0.15 -1.43
C GLN A 135 4.19 0.72 -0.49
N SER A 136 5.26 0.17 0.06
CA SER A 136 6.25 0.96 0.78
C SER A 136 7.61 0.29 0.81
N LEU A 137 8.62 1.11 1.07
CA LEU A 137 9.99 0.70 1.30
C LEU A 137 10.37 1.06 2.74
N GLY A 138 11.09 0.17 3.41
CA GLY A 138 11.51 0.39 4.78
C GLY A 138 12.82 -0.31 5.12
N ILE A 139 13.31 0.01 6.32
CA ILE A 139 14.51 -0.58 6.91
C ILE A 139 14.15 -1.01 8.32
N ALA A 140 14.31 -2.30 8.60
CA ALA A 140 14.22 -2.84 9.95
C ALA A 140 15.63 -3.06 10.49
N GLU A 141 15.88 -2.50 11.68
CA GLU A 141 17.07 -2.79 12.47
C GLU A 141 17.03 -4.26 12.97
N PRO A 142 18.18 -4.86 13.33
CA PRO A 142 18.20 -6.22 13.85
C PRO A 142 17.25 -6.40 15.05
N GLY A 143 16.42 -7.44 15.03
CA GLY A 143 15.45 -7.72 16.11
C GLY A 143 14.22 -6.81 16.13
N LYS A 144 14.02 -5.99 15.08
CA LYS A 144 12.86 -5.08 14.92
C LYS A 144 11.93 -5.53 13.79
N GLU A 145 11.85 -6.83 13.52
CA GLU A 145 10.96 -7.38 12.48
C GLU A 145 9.48 -7.12 12.78
N GLY A 146 9.13 -6.86 14.04
CA GLY A 146 7.80 -6.38 14.44
C GLY A 146 7.40 -5.04 13.81
N ASP A 147 8.33 -4.22 13.35
CA ASP A 147 8.01 -2.97 12.66
C ASP A 147 7.47 -3.23 11.25
N ILE A 148 7.96 -4.28 10.56
CA ILE A 148 7.38 -4.76 9.28
C ILE A 148 5.93 -5.19 9.51
N LYS A 149 5.65 -5.92 10.59
CA LYS A 149 4.28 -6.34 10.95
C LYS A 149 3.37 -5.13 11.15
N LYS A 150 3.80 -4.14 11.94
CA LYS A 150 3.00 -2.92 12.17
C LYS A 150 2.69 -2.19 10.88
N GLU A 151 3.67 -2.10 9.98
CA GLU A 151 3.50 -1.42 8.70
C GLU A 151 2.52 -2.15 7.77
N ILE A 152 2.56 -3.50 7.74
CA ILE A 152 1.55 -4.31 7.04
C ILE A 152 0.16 -4.03 7.61
N MET A 153 -0.01 -4.10 8.94
CA MET A 153 -1.31 -3.88 9.58
C MET A 153 -1.85 -2.47 9.33
N ALA A 154 -1.00 -1.44 9.34
CA ALA A 154 -1.42 -0.08 9.01
C ALA A 154 -1.96 0.05 7.56
N LYS A 155 -1.39 -0.70 6.61
CA LYS A 155 -1.91 -0.74 5.23
C LYS A 155 -3.23 -1.50 5.13
N VAL A 156 -3.41 -2.56 5.91
CA VAL A 156 -4.67 -3.30 6.02
C VAL A 156 -5.76 -2.40 6.60
N ASP A 157 -5.47 -1.67 7.67
CA ASP A 157 -6.38 -0.69 8.27
C ASP A 157 -6.77 0.38 7.25
N SER A 158 -5.79 0.94 6.53
CA SER A 158 -6.05 1.91 5.46
C SER A 158 -6.96 1.34 4.35
N PHE A 159 -6.81 0.07 3.98
CA PHE A 159 -7.71 -0.57 3.02
C PHE A 159 -9.12 -0.72 3.58
N ILE A 160 -9.26 -1.19 4.81
CA ILE A 160 -10.57 -1.37 5.47
C ILE A 160 -11.30 -0.04 5.57
N ASP A 161 -10.60 1.05 5.94
CA ASP A 161 -11.19 2.38 6.00
C ASP A 161 -11.71 2.84 4.63
N LEU A 162 -10.94 2.64 3.55
CA LEU A 162 -11.38 2.96 2.19
C LEU A 162 -12.59 2.12 1.78
N TRP A 163 -12.57 0.83 2.07
CA TRP A 163 -13.68 -0.07 1.79
C TRP A 163 -14.95 0.29 2.57
N GLN A 164 -14.83 0.65 3.86
CA GLN A 164 -15.97 1.06 4.68
C GLN A 164 -16.61 2.33 4.13
N ARG A 165 -15.81 3.32 3.73
CA ARG A 165 -16.29 4.55 3.08
C ARG A 165 -17.00 4.26 1.77
N ALA A 166 -16.43 3.39 0.93
CA ALA A 166 -17.03 2.99 -0.35
C ALA A 166 -18.38 2.27 -0.17
N ASN A 167 -18.58 1.57 0.93
CA ASN A 167 -19.76 0.74 1.18
C ASN A 167 -20.73 1.31 2.23
N GLY A 168 -20.55 2.58 2.65
CA GLY A 168 -21.42 3.22 3.65
C GLY A 168 -21.42 2.56 5.03
N LYS A 169 -20.33 1.83 5.37
CA LYS A 169 -20.18 1.07 6.62
C LYS A 169 -19.39 1.83 7.69
N GLU A 170 -19.41 3.16 7.68
CA GLU A 170 -18.71 3.94 8.71
C GLU A 170 -19.20 3.53 10.11
N LYS A 171 -18.24 3.34 11.03
CA LYS A 171 -18.58 3.22 12.45
C LYS A 171 -19.34 4.49 12.84
N ALA A 172 -20.58 4.34 13.32
CA ALA A 172 -21.23 5.40 14.07
C ALA A 172 -20.24 5.89 15.14
N LYS A 173 -19.86 7.17 15.05
CA LYS A 173 -18.95 7.83 15.99
C LYS A 173 -19.49 7.78 17.42
#